data_AF-A0A847DDV3-F1
#
_entry.id   AF-A0A847DDV3-F1
#
_cell.length_a   1.000
_cell.length_b   1.000
_cell.length_c   1.000
_cell.angle_alpha   90.00
_cell.angle_beta   90.00
_cell.angle_gamma   90.00
#
_symmetry.space_group_name_H-M   'P 1'
#
loop_
_entity.id
_entity.type
_entity.pdbx_description
1 polymer ?
#
loop_
_entity_poly.entity_id
_entity_poly.type
_entity_poly.pdbx_seq_one_letter_code
_entity_poly.pdbx_strand_id
1 'polypeptide(L)'
;MADGRNNIDRRSFLKNAGVIVGGGAIGAAGIALRPEMALAADAVKSVPKTVTQFRCPICNKDFATFAELKQHFKTDHPEHVEPVTTKLNINGEDCEVLIEPHWTLQRTLLFKLGLSGAKHMCGRGACGSCTVIMDGKAILSCMTLAVECEGKKIQTVEGIAADPKWRPLIDSYCKWDAMQCGYCTPGFLVSAKALLDKKINPTEEDCRQALAGNICCCGTYNRHPTAIMEAAPQIAKGGK
;
A
#
# COMPACT_ATOMS: atom_id res chain seq x y z
N MET A 1 -3.68 56.78 11.14
CA MET A 1 -2.86 55.95 10.22
C MET A 1 -3.66 54.69 9.93
N ALA A 2 -4.30 54.63 8.77
CA ALA A 2 -5.13 53.49 8.36
C ALA A 2 -4.26 52.45 7.66
N ASP A 3 -4.24 51.22 8.18
CA ASP A 3 -3.59 50.06 7.56
C ASP A 3 -4.45 49.58 6.38
N GLY A 4 -3.99 49.91 5.16
CA GLY A 4 -4.63 49.56 3.89
C GLY A 4 -4.41 48.11 3.45
N ARG A 5 -4.61 47.13 4.34
CA ARG A 5 -4.66 45.72 3.94
C ARG A 5 -6.09 45.35 3.55
N ASN A 6 -6.32 45.25 2.23
CA ASN A 6 -7.50 44.64 1.62
C ASN A 6 -7.79 43.29 2.28
N ASN A 7 -8.80 43.26 3.16
CA ASN A 7 -9.16 42.11 3.96
C ASN A 7 -10.05 41.17 3.12
N ILE A 8 -9.46 40.57 2.09
CA ILE A 8 -10.11 39.50 1.33
C ILE A 8 -9.97 38.22 2.17
N ASP A 9 -10.98 37.94 2.99
CA ASP A 9 -11.08 36.65 3.66
C ASP A 9 -11.40 35.54 2.64
N ARG A 10 -11.05 34.29 2.96
CA ARG A 10 -11.30 33.14 2.07
C ARG A 10 -12.76 33.02 1.61
N ARG A 11 -13.74 33.47 2.40
CA ARG A 11 -15.16 33.43 2.03
C ARG A 11 -15.50 34.51 0.99
N SER A 12 -14.90 35.69 1.10
CA SER A 12 -15.11 36.79 0.16
C SER A 12 -14.50 36.52 -1.22
N PHE A 13 -13.37 35.82 -1.29
CA PHE A 13 -12.79 35.34 -2.56
C PHE A 13 -13.70 34.34 -3.27
N LEU A 14 -14.24 33.35 -2.55
CA LEU A 14 -15.11 32.31 -3.13
C LEU A 14 -16.47 32.85 -3.61
N LYS A 15 -16.98 33.93 -2.99
CA LYS A 15 -18.24 34.57 -3.43
C LYS A 15 -18.09 35.36 -4.73
N ASN A 16 -16.92 35.94 -4.98
CA ASN A 16 -16.66 36.81 -6.13
C ASN A 16 -15.94 36.11 -7.28
N ALA A 17 -15.39 34.92 -7.07
CA ALA A 17 -14.95 34.03 -8.14
C ALA A 17 -16.18 33.41 -8.83
N GLY A 18 -16.92 34.24 -9.56
CA GLY A 18 -17.99 33.81 -10.44
C GLY A 18 -17.45 32.75 -11.39
N VAL A 19 -17.84 31.50 -11.15
CA VAL A 19 -17.59 30.39 -12.05
C VAL A 19 -18.45 30.63 -13.29
N ILE A 20 -17.89 31.31 -14.28
CA ILE A 20 -18.40 31.28 -15.66
C ILE A 20 -18.04 29.91 -16.20
N VAL A 21 -19.00 28.97 -16.15
CA VAL A 21 -18.90 27.70 -16.87
C VAL A 21 -19.14 27.98 -18.35
N GLY A 22 -18.09 28.44 -19.04
CA GLY A 22 -18.03 28.44 -20.50
C GLY A 22 -17.74 27.02 -20.96
N GLY A 23 -18.77 26.35 -21.51
CA GLY A 23 -18.64 25.04 -22.13
C GLY A 23 -17.72 25.09 -23.35
N GLY A 24 -16.54 24.49 -23.23
CA GLY A 24 -15.67 24.12 -24.34
C GLY A 24 -15.47 22.61 -24.29
N ALA A 25 -16.10 21.88 -25.21
CA ALA A 25 -15.89 20.46 -25.40
C ALA A 25 -14.47 20.24 -25.94
N ILE A 26 -13.52 19.94 -25.04
CA ILE A 26 -12.22 19.42 -25.44
C ILE A 26 -12.44 17.92 -25.70
N GLY A 27 -12.36 17.54 -26.97
CA GLY A 27 -12.40 16.15 -27.40
C GLY A 27 -11.34 15.34 -26.66
N ALA A 28 -11.80 14.40 -25.83
CA ALA A 28 -10.95 13.41 -25.22
C ALA A 28 -10.50 12.44 -26.31
N ALA A 29 -9.32 12.69 -26.90
CA ALA A 29 -8.56 11.62 -27.53
C ALA A 29 -8.39 10.53 -26.47
N GLY A 30 -8.91 9.34 -26.78
CA GLY A 30 -9.12 8.25 -25.83
C GLY A 30 -7.84 7.93 -25.05
N ILE A 31 -7.79 8.36 -23.79
CA ILE A 31 -7.04 7.66 -22.77
C ILE A 31 -7.74 6.32 -22.66
N ALA A 32 -7.16 5.28 -23.25
CA ALA A 32 -7.58 3.92 -23.00
C ALA A 32 -7.32 3.65 -21.51
N LEU A 33 -8.33 3.91 -20.68
CA LEU A 33 -8.35 3.54 -19.28
C LEU A 33 -8.25 2.02 -19.24
N ARG A 34 -7.04 1.52 -19.01
CA ARG A 34 -6.84 0.10 -18.71
C ARG A 34 -7.68 -0.22 -17.47
N PRO A 35 -8.35 -1.37 -17.42
CA PRO A 35 -9.07 -1.76 -16.22
C PRO A 35 -8.10 -1.80 -15.03
N GLU A 36 -8.48 -1.21 -13.89
CA GLU A 36 -7.66 -1.07 -12.68
C GLU A 36 -7.07 -2.41 -12.22
N MET A 37 -7.82 -3.50 -12.43
CA MET A 37 -7.40 -4.88 -12.16
C MET A 37 -6.20 -5.33 -13.00
N ALA A 38 -6.11 -4.91 -14.26
CA ALA A 38 -4.95 -5.25 -15.10
C ALA A 38 -3.69 -4.55 -14.60
N LEU A 39 -3.79 -3.30 -14.14
CA LEU A 39 -2.65 -2.58 -13.54
C LEU A 39 -2.20 -3.23 -12.23
N ALA A 40 -3.13 -3.66 -11.38
CA ALA A 40 -2.80 -4.37 -10.14
C ALA A 40 -2.15 -5.75 -10.42
N ALA A 41 -2.71 -6.52 -11.37
CA ALA A 41 -2.14 -7.80 -11.77
C ALA A 41 -0.75 -7.65 -12.41
N ASP A 42 -0.53 -6.62 -13.22
CA ASP A 42 0.76 -6.31 -13.82
C ASP A 42 1.79 -5.93 -12.74
N ALA A 43 1.39 -5.17 -11.71
CA ALA A 43 2.25 -4.85 -10.57
C ALA A 43 2.70 -6.13 -9.84
N VAL A 44 1.78 -7.07 -9.58
CA VAL A 44 2.13 -8.38 -8.98
C VAL A 44 3.07 -9.17 -9.88
N LYS A 45 2.82 -9.21 -11.19
CA LYS A 45 3.68 -9.92 -12.17
C LYS A 45 5.06 -9.29 -12.33
N SER A 46 5.18 -7.99 -12.06
CA SER A 46 6.45 -7.25 -12.17
C SER A 46 7.40 -7.49 -10.99
N VAL A 47 6.95 -8.18 -9.93
CA VAL A 47 7.79 -8.53 -8.78
C VAL A 47 8.98 -9.36 -9.26
N PRO A 48 10.23 -8.91 -9.04
CA PRO A 48 11.41 -9.65 -9.45
C PRO A 48 11.47 -11.01 -8.74
N LYS A 49 11.53 -12.11 -9.50
CA LYS A 49 11.51 -13.46 -8.93
C LYS A 49 12.85 -13.90 -8.35
N THR A 50 13.95 -13.38 -8.88
CA THR A 50 15.32 -13.74 -8.50
C THR A 50 16.21 -12.51 -8.48
N VAL A 51 17.17 -12.47 -7.55
CA VAL A 51 18.21 -11.44 -7.57
C VAL A 51 19.17 -11.73 -8.71
N THR A 52 19.21 -10.84 -9.69
CA THR A 52 20.12 -10.95 -10.85
C THR A 52 21.25 -9.93 -10.82
N GLN A 53 21.21 -8.97 -9.88
CA GLN A 53 22.19 -7.90 -9.76
C GLN A 53 22.58 -7.69 -8.30
N PHE A 54 23.88 -7.80 -8.01
CA PHE A 54 24.46 -7.57 -6.68
C PHE A 54 25.18 -6.23 -6.66
N ARG A 55 24.44 -5.16 -6.43
CA ARG A 55 24.99 -3.81 -6.33
C ARG A 55 25.30 -3.46 -4.87
N CYS A 56 26.51 -2.98 -4.60
CA CYS A 56 26.89 -2.43 -3.30
C CYS A 56 26.12 -1.12 -3.03
N PRO A 57 25.35 -1.00 -1.94
CA PRO A 57 24.59 0.21 -1.64
C PRO A 57 25.45 1.40 -1.17
N ILE A 58 26.72 1.17 -0.82
CA ILE A 58 27.62 2.21 -0.31
C ILE A 58 28.36 2.91 -1.46
N CYS A 59 28.95 2.14 -2.38
CA CYS A 59 29.78 2.68 -3.47
C CYS A 59 29.21 2.45 -4.88
N ASN A 60 28.02 1.84 -5.00
CA ASN A 60 27.33 1.55 -6.27
C ASN A 60 28.09 0.62 -7.24
N LYS A 61 29.13 -0.09 -6.80
CA LYS A 61 29.81 -1.12 -7.60
C LYS A 61 28.90 -2.35 -7.79
N ASP A 62 28.92 -2.91 -8.98
CA ASP A 62 28.19 -4.12 -9.34
C ASP A 62 29.08 -5.36 -9.26
N PHE A 63 28.50 -6.47 -8.80
CA PHE A 63 29.16 -7.75 -8.65
C PHE A 63 28.36 -8.85 -9.35
N ALA A 64 29.05 -9.87 -9.86
CA ALA A 64 28.41 -10.97 -10.57
C ALA A 64 27.79 -11.97 -9.61
N THR A 65 28.40 -12.14 -8.42
CA THR A 65 27.92 -13.07 -7.41
C THR A 65 27.75 -12.41 -6.05
N PHE A 66 26.87 -13.00 -5.23
CA PHE A 66 26.69 -12.55 -3.85
C PHE A 66 27.98 -12.72 -3.02
N ALA A 67 28.77 -13.76 -3.28
CA ALA A 67 30.04 -14.00 -2.59
C ALA A 67 31.06 -12.89 -2.86
N GLU A 68 31.14 -12.39 -4.10
CA GLU A 68 31.98 -11.24 -4.45
C GLU A 68 31.53 -9.97 -3.72
N LEU A 69 30.21 -9.71 -3.67
CA LEU A 69 29.66 -8.59 -2.92
C LEU A 69 30.02 -8.67 -1.42
N LYS A 70 29.89 -9.86 -0.82
CA LYS A 70 30.29 -10.07 0.59
C LYS A 70 31.77 -9.81 0.81
N GLN A 71 32.62 -10.32 -0.08
CA GLN A 71 34.06 -10.13 0.03
C GLN A 71 34.41 -8.64 -0.08
N HIS A 72 33.78 -7.92 -1.02
CA HIS A 72 33.93 -6.47 -1.17
C HIS A 72 33.51 -5.70 0.09
N PHE A 73 32.41 -6.08 0.74
CA PHE A 73 31.99 -5.46 2.01
C PHE A 73 33.06 -5.63 3.10
N LYS A 74 33.65 -6.83 3.21
CA LYS A 74 34.69 -7.11 4.21
C LYS A 74 35.98 -6.33 3.96
N THR A 75 36.34 -6.07 2.69
CA THR A 75 37.59 -5.40 2.34
C THR A 75 37.47 -3.88 2.32
N ASP A 76 36.41 -3.36 1.69
CA ASP A 76 36.28 -1.93 1.38
C ASP A 76 35.31 -1.19 2.33
N HIS A 77 34.47 -1.92 3.06
CA HIS A 77 33.41 -1.37 3.92
C HIS A 77 33.29 -2.09 5.29
N PRO A 78 34.39 -2.29 6.05
CA PRO A 78 34.40 -3.11 7.26
C PRO A 78 33.50 -2.57 8.39
N GLU A 79 33.20 -1.27 8.38
CA GLU A 79 32.34 -0.59 9.37
C GLU A 79 30.83 -0.70 9.04
N HIS A 80 30.47 -1.21 7.85
CA HIS A 80 29.09 -1.31 7.40
C HIS A 80 28.53 -2.73 7.55
N VAL A 81 27.23 -2.82 7.78
CA VAL A 81 26.54 -4.11 7.92
C VAL A 81 26.47 -4.81 6.56
N GLU A 82 26.94 -6.06 6.51
CA GLU A 82 26.89 -6.91 5.32
C GLU A 82 25.43 -7.15 4.89
N PRO A 83 25.07 -6.94 3.60
CA PRO A 83 23.73 -7.23 3.11
C PRO A 83 23.48 -8.73 3.06
N VAL A 84 22.20 -9.12 3.12
CA VAL A 84 21.73 -10.50 3.10
C VAL A 84 20.75 -10.71 1.95
N THR A 85 20.70 -11.93 1.43
CA THR A 85 19.62 -12.38 0.56
C THR A 85 18.52 -13.04 1.40
N THR A 86 17.25 -12.78 1.08
CA THR A 86 16.12 -13.46 1.71
C THR A 86 15.07 -13.84 0.66
N LYS A 87 14.40 -14.97 0.89
CA LYS A 87 13.30 -15.46 0.04
C LYS A 87 11.95 -15.12 0.68
N LEU A 88 11.08 -14.49 -0.09
CA LEU A 88 9.77 -14.03 0.36
C LEU A 88 8.69 -14.57 -0.57
N ASN A 89 7.54 -14.96 -0.01
CA ASN A 89 6.33 -15.25 -0.79
C ASN A 89 5.39 -14.04 -0.72
N ILE A 90 5.32 -13.25 -1.79
CA ILE A 90 4.53 -12.02 -1.86
C ILE A 90 3.43 -12.18 -2.90
N ASN A 91 2.17 -12.04 -2.48
CA ASN A 91 0.98 -12.18 -3.33
C ASN A 91 0.92 -13.50 -4.11
N GLY A 92 1.48 -14.58 -3.53
CA GLY A 92 1.53 -15.91 -4.13
C GLY A 92 2.76 -16.18 -5.01
N GLU A 93 3.60 -15.18 -5.27
CA GLU A 93 4.83 -15.32 -6.03
C GLU A 93 6.04 -15.39 -5.09
N ASP A 94 6.95 -16.34 -5.34
CA ASP A 94 8.23 -16.40 -4.65
C ASP A 94 9.21 -15.41 -5.28
N CYS A 95 9.83 -14.59 -4.44
CA CYS A 95 10.87 -13.66 -4.83
C CYS A 95 12.08 -13.75 -3.90
N GLU A 96 13.26 -13.56 -4.48
CA GLU A 96 14.51 -13.40 -3.73
C GLU A 96 14.96 -11.94 -3.80
N VAL A 97 15.35 -11.38 -2.65
CA VAL A 97 15.77 -9.97 -2.54
C VAL A 97 17.07 -9.81 -1.78
N LEU A 98 17.92 -8.89 -2.24
CA LEU A 98 19.11 -8.43 -1.54
C LEU A 98 18.78 -7.19 -0.70
N ILE A 99 18.87 -7.30 0.63
CA ILE A 99 18.49 -6.27 1.60
C ILE A 99 19.54 -6.12 2.70
N GLU A 100 19.46 -5.05 3.49
CA GLU A 100 20.22 -5.00 4.75
C GLU A 100 19.44 -5.73 5.85
N PRO A 101 20.12 -6.37 6.82
CA PRO A 101 19.46 -7.17 7.86
C PRO A 101 18.39 -6.44 8.68
N HIS A 102 18.54 -5.13 8.87
CA HIS A 102 17.61 -4.30 9.64
C HIS A 102 16.41 -3.78 8.82
N TRP A 103 16.34 -4.08 7.52
CA TRP A 103 15.25 -3.60 6.68
C TRP A 103 13.92 -4.23 7.10
N THR A 104 12.93 -3.36 7.28
CA THR A 104 11.55 -3.78 7.56
C THR A 104 10.92 -4.38 6.30
N LEU A 105 9.87 -5.18 6.49
CA LEU A 105 9.06 -5.70 5.40
C LEU A 105 8.49 -4.56 4.56
N GLN A 106 7.97 -3.50 5.18
CA GLN A 106 7.46 -2.32 4.47
C GLN A 106 8.51 -1.71 3.54
N ARG A 107 9.73 -1.50 4.05
CA ARG A 107 10.84 -0.91 3.28
C ARG A 107 11.21 -1.82 2.11
N THR A 108 11.25 -3.12 2.33
CA THR A 108 11.58 -4.12 1.31
C THR A 108 10.52 -4.16 0.20
N LEU A 109 9.24 -4.18 0.55
CA LEU A 109 8.13 -4.11 -0.41
C LEU A 109 8.25 -2.88 -1.32
N LEU A 110 8.49 -1.71 -0.73
CA LEU A 110 8.58 -0.46 -1.48
C LEU A 110 9.85 -0.38 -2.36
N PHE A 111 11.02 -0.58 -1.78
CA PHE A 111 12.30 -0.27 -2.46
C PHE A 111 12.89 -1.42 -3.27
N LYS A 112 12.57 -2.68 -2.95
CA LYS A 112 13.08 -3.84 -3.70
C LYS A 112 12.05 -4.41 -4.66
N LEU A 113 10.78 -4.40 -4.27
CA LEU A 113 9.72 -5.01 -5.08
C LEU A 113 8.84 -4.00 -5.80
N GLY A 114 8.98 -2.70 -5.53
CA GLY A 114 8.18 -1.64 -6.15
C GLY A 114 6.70 -1.63 -5.72
N LEU A 115 6.34 -2.43 -4.72
CA LEU A 115 4.98 -2.54 -4.19
C LEU A 115 4.71 -1.38 -3.22
N SER A 116 4.21 -0.29 -3.79
CA SER A 116 4.04 0.97 -3.07
C SER A 116 2.77 1.07 -2.23
N GLY A 117 1.92 0.04 -2.22
CA GLY A 117 0.64 0.01 -1.51
C GLY A 117 0.79 0.10 0.00
N ALA A 118 1.70 -0.67 0.60
CA ALA A 118 2.03 -0.58 2.02
C ALA A 118 2.81 0.72 2.30
N LYS A 119 2.19 1.69 2.96
CA LYS A 119 2.75 3.04 3.09
C LYS A 119 3.67 3.21 4.30
N HIS A 120 4.61 4.14 4.16
CA HIS A 120 5.45 4.61 5.25
C HIS A 120 4.97 5.97 5.78
N MET A 121 3.96 5.97 6.65
CA MET A 121 3.49 7.22 7.29
C MET A 121 4.23 7.52 8.60
N CYS A 122 4.23 6.60 9.57
CA CYS A 122 4.82 6.86 10.89
C CYS A 122 6.11 6.09 11.18
N GLY A 123 6.34 4.93 10.54
CA GLY A 123 7.51 4.07 10.76
C GLY A 123 7.66 3.49 12.19
N ARG A 124 6.61 3.58 13.02
CA ARG A 124 6.67 3.23 14.46
C ARG A 124 5.43 2.50 14.97
N GLY A 125 4.71 1.82 14.09
CA GLY A 125 3.57 0.98 14.44
C GLY A 125 2.28 1.68 14.87
N ALA A 126 2.17 3.01 14.70
CA ALA A 126 1.01 3.77 15.20
C ALA A 126 -0.14 3.96 14.19
N CYS A 127 0.16 4.05 12.89
CA CYS A 127 -0.82 4.55 11.90
C CYS A 127 -1.59 3.49 11.10
N GLY A 128 -1.15 2.23 11.09
CA GLY A 128 -1.76 1.16 10.26
C GLY A 128 -1.60 1.25 8.74
N SER A 129 -1.13 2.37 8.16
CA SER A 129 -1.01 2.50 6.69
C SER A 129 -0.05 1.51 6.01
N CYS A 130 0.83 0.85 6.77
CA CYS A 130 1.73 -0.21 6.30
C CYS A 130 1.13 -1.62 6.44
N THR A 131 -0.15 -1.77 6.76
CA THR A 131 -0.73 -3.08 7.07
C THR A 131 -0.66 -4.01 5.85
N VAL A 132 -0.22 -5.25 6.09
CA VAL A 132 -0.25 -6.38 5.14
C VAL A 132 -0.87 -7.59 5.84
N ILE A 133 -1.30 -8.60 5.09
CA ILE A 133 -1.70 -9.89 5.67
C ILE A 133 -0.49 -10.82 5.62
N MET A 134 -0.12 -11.39 6.76
CA MET A 134 0.92 -12.42 6.88
C MET A 134 0.32 -13.65 7.56
N ASP A 135 0.38 -14.81 6.90
CA ASP A 135 -0.22 -16.07 7.37
C ASP A 135 -1.69 -15.89 7.85
N GLY A 136 -2.48 -15.12 7.09
CA GLY A 136 -3.90 -14.86 7.39
C GLY A 136 -4.16 -13.85 8.51
N LYS A 137 -3.13 -13.17 9.04
CA LYS A 137 -3.27 -12.13 10.05
C LYS A 137 -2.83 -10.77 9.51
N ALA A 138 -3.63 -9.73 9.77
CA ALA A 138 -3.21 -8.36 9.51
C ALA A 138 -2.08 -7.98 10.49
N ILE A 139 -0.94 -7.53 9.95
CA ILE A 139 0.24 -7.12 10.72
C ILE A 139 0.81 -5.82 10.18
N LEU A 140 1.59 -5.13 11.03
CA LEU A 140 2.25 -3.87 10.67
C LEU A 140 3.62 -4.15 10.04
N SER A 141 3.72 -4.09 8.72
CA SER A 141 4.98 -4.42 8.02
C SER A 141 6.15 -3.50 8.36
N CYS A 142 5.91 -2.32 8.95
CA CYS A 142 6.99 -1.44 9.45
C CYS A 142 7.61 -1.92 10.77
N MET A 143 6.99 -2.87 11.47
CA MET A 143 7.47 -3.43 12.74
C MET A 143 7.96 -4.89 12.60
N THR A 144 8.10 -5.37 11.36
CA THR A 144 8.52 -6.75 11.06
C THR A 144 9.75 -6.68 10.16
N LEU A 145 10.81 -7.41 10.50
CA LEU A 145 12.01 -7.47 9.68
C LEU A 145 11.77 -8.39 8.48
N ALA A 146 12.24 -7.99 7.30
CA ALA A 146 12.06 -8.78 6.10
C ALA A 146 12.82 -10.12 6.17
N VAL A 147 13.94 -10.17 6.88
CA VAL A 147 14.72 -11.40 7.10
C VAL A 147 13.96 -12.45 7.93
N GLU A 148 12.98 -12.05 8.74
CA GLU A 148 12.18 -12.96 9.57
C GLU A 148 10.94 -13.51 8.83
N CYS A 149 10.70 -13.04 7.60
CA CYS A 149 9.53 -13.37 6.81
C CYS A 149 9.73 -14.61 5.91
N GLU A 150 10.88 -15.28 5.98
CA GLU A 150 11.13 -16.46 5.18
C GLU A 150 10.12 -17.59 5.49
N GLY A 151 9.57 -18.21 4.45
CA GLY A 151 8.51 -19.22 4.57
C GLY A 151 7.12 -18.69 4.94
N LYS A 152 6.95 -17.37 5.08
CA LYS A 152 5.67 -16.72 5.38
C LYS A 152 4.93 -16.34 4.10
N LYS A 153 3.60 -16.47 4.11
CA LYS A 153 2.75 -16.01 3.00
C LYS A 153 2.30 -14.58 3.27
N ILE A 154 2.73 -13.65 2.42
CA ILE A 154 2.41 -12.23 2.57
C ILE A 154 1.48 -11.81 1.44
N GLN A 155 0.41 -11.10 1.78
CA GLN A 155 -0.51 -10.49 0.83
C GLN A 155 -0.60 -8.98 1.08
N THR A 156 -0.37 -8.20 0.03
CA THR A 156 -0.44 -6.74 0.02
C THR A 156 -1.74 -6.26 -0.64
N VAL A 157 -2.00 -4.95 -0.60
CA VAL A 157 -3.19 -4.37 -1.25
C VAL A 157 -3.20 -4.61 -2.75
N GLU A 158 -2.03 -4.67 -3.41
CA GLU A 158 -1.91 -4.95 -4.83
C GLU A 158 -2.42 -6.35 -5.17
N GLY A 159 -2.08 -7.36 -4.34
CA GLY A 159 -2.62 -8.71 -4.48
C GLY A 159 -4.12 -8.77 -4.22
N ILE A 160 -4.65 -7.95 -3.30
CA ILE A 160 -6.10 -7.83 -3.06
C ILE A 160 -6.79 -7.21 -4.27
N ALA A 161 -6.24 -6.14 -4.83
CA ALA A 161 -6.80 -5.46 -5.99
C ALA A 161 -6.74 -6.29 -7.28
N ALA A 162 -5.78 -7.20 -7.39
CA ALA A 162 -5.66 -8.14 -8.49
C ALA A 162 -6.65 -9.33 -8.40
N ASP A 163 -7.20 -9.62 -7.21
CA ASP A 163 -8.13 -10.72 -6.99
C ASP A 163 -9.60 -10.26 -7.24
N PRO A 164 -10.28 -10.77 -8.29
CA PRO A 164 -11.65 -10.37 -8.63
C PRO A 164 -12.65 -10.54 -7.49
N LYS A 165 -12.40 -11.48 -6.56
CA LYS A 165 -13.24 -11.71 -5.39
C LYS A 165 -13.38 -10.47 -4.52
N TRP A 166 -12.34 -9.64 -4.44
CA TRP A 166 -12.30 -8.45 -3.59
C TRP A 166 -12.74 -7.17 -4.29
N ARG A 167 -13.08 -7.24 -5.58
CA ARG A 167 -13.56 -6.08 -6.33
C ARG A 167 -14.77 -5.38 -5.68
N PRO A 168 -15.78 -6.09 -5.13
CA PRO A 168 -16.89 -5.43 -4.44
C PRO A 168 -16.46 -4.55 -3.26
N LEU A 169 -15.38 -4.90 -2.55
CA LEU A 169 -14.85 -4.07 -1.46
C LEU A 169 -14.31 -2.74 -1.99
N ILE A 170 -13.54 -2.80 -3.08
CA ILE A 170 -12.94 -1.62 -3.71
C ILE A 170 -14.02 -0.71 -4.29
N ASP A 171 -14.98 -1.27 -5.03
CA ASP A 171 -16.11 -0.53 -5.58
C ASP A 171 -16.94 0.14 -4.50
N SER A 172 -17.18 -0.57 -3.40
CA SER A 172 -17.91 -0.02 -2.25
C SER A 172 -17.15 1.13 -1.59
N TYR A 173 -15.82 1.04 -1.46
CA TYR A 173 -15.00 2.15 -0.95
C TYR A 173 -15.11 3.40 -1.83
N CYS A 174 -15.13 3.23 -3.15
CA CYS A 174 -15.35 4.32 -4.10
C CYS A 174 -16.78 4.89 -3.98
N LYS A 175 -17.79 4.02 -3.95
CA LYS A 175 -19.21 4.41 -3.86
C LYS A 175 -19.52 5.24 -2.61
N TRP A 176 -18.94 4.87 -1.48
CA TRP A 176 -19.20 5.51 -0.19
C TRP A 176 -18.21 6.63 0.15
N ASP A 177 -17.36 7.04 -0.78
CA ASP A 177 -16.27 7.99 -0.55
C ASP A 177 -15.47 7.63 0.72
N ALA A 178 -15.19 6.34 0.92
CA ALA A 178 -14.41 5.81 2.03
C ALA A 178 -12.90 6.04 1.82
N MET A 179 -12.55 7.10 1.10
CA MET A 179 -11.21 7.64 0.89
C MET A 179 -11.30 9.10 0.48
N GLN A 180 -10.26 9.88 0.79
CA GLN A 180 -10.06 11.23 0.25
C GLN A 180 -8.66 11.32 -0.37
N CYS A 181 -7.62 11.57 0.45
CA CYS A 181 -6.24 11.61 -0.06
C CYS A 181 -5.70 10.24 -0.49
N GLY A 182 -6.38 9.15 -0.14
CA GLY A 182 -6.01 7.79 -0.51
C GLY A 182 -4.83 7.18 0.27
N TYR A 183 -4.11 7.95 1.09
CA TYR A 183 -2.86 7.49 1.70
C TYR A 183 -3.06 6.33 2.69
N CYS A 184 -4.08 6.40 3.55
CA CYS A 184 -4.38 5.34 4.52
C CYS A 184 -5.19 4.18 3.91
N THR A 185 -5.82 4.39 2.74
CA THR A 185 -6.77 3.45 2.13
C THR A 185 -6.22 2.04 1.96
N PRO A 186 -4.95 1.82 1.53
CA PRO A 186 -4.36 0.48 1.49
C PRO A 186 -4.43 -0.28 2.80
N GLY A 187 -4.04 0.34 3.92
CA GLY A 187 -4.07 -0.28 5.24
C GLY A 187 -5.49 -0.62 5.68
N PHE A 188 -6.45 0.27 5.40
CA PHE A 188 -7.87 0.03 5.64
C PHE A 188 -8.41 -1.14 4.82
N LEU A 189 -8.11 -1.24 3.52
CA LEU A 189 -8.56 -2.33 2.66
C LEU A 189 -8.00 -3.68 3.11
N VAL A 190 -6.71 -3.74 3.44
CA VAL A 190 -6.06 -4.95 3.95
C VAL A 190 -6.69 -5.39 5.28
N SER A 191 -6.94 -4.46 6.19
CA SER A 191 -7.57 -4.75 7.49
C SER A 191 -9.02 -5.20 7.33
N ALA A 192 -9.78 -4.56 6.42
CA ALA A 192 -11.14 -4.94 6.07
C ALA A 192 -11.21 -6.36 5.49
N LYS A 193 -10.30 -6.70 4.56
CA LYS A 193 -10.18 -8.07 4.06
C LYS A 193 -9.91 -9.06 5.19
N ALA A 194 -8.97 -8.78 6.08
CA ALA A 194 -8.63 -9.66 7.19
C ALA A 194 -9.81 -9.91 8.15
N LEU A 195 -10.71 -8.94 8.30
CA LEU A 195 -11.99 -9.12 8.98
C LEU A 195 -12.93 -10.03 8.18
N LEU A 196 -13.13 -9.74 6.89
CA LEU A 196 -14.08 -10.46 6.03
C LEU A 196 -13.68 -11.92 5.76
N ASP A 197 -12.38 -12.23 5.79
CA ASP A 197 -11.89 -13.62 5.75
C ASP A 197 -12.36 -14.44 6.97
N LYS A 198 -12.62 -13.79 8.11
CA LYS A 198 -13.04 -14.43 9.37
C LYS A 198 -14.53 -14.32 9.63
N LYS A 199 -15.16 -13.23 9.19
CA LYS A 199 -16.56 -12.92 9.48
C LYS A 199 -17.25 -12.38 8.22
N ILE A 200 -18.04 -13.25 7.60
CA ILE A 200 -18.72 -12.99 6.32
C ILE A 200 -19.82 -11.92 6.45
N ASN A 201 -20.41 -11.76 7.63
CA ASN A 201 -21.43 -10.73 7.89
C ASN A 201 -21.03 -9.91 9.13
N PRO A 202 -20.06 -8.98 8.99
CA PRO A 202 -19.61 -8.16 10.11
C PRO A 202 -20.67 -7.11 10.47
N THR A 203 -20.75 -6.79 11.76
CA THR A 203 -21.47 -5.62 12.26
C THR A 203 -20.61 -4.37 12.13
N GLU A 204 -21.21 -3.19 12.34
CA GLU A 204 -20.45 -1.93 12.40
C GLU A 204 -19.36 -1.97 13.47
N GLU A 205 -19.65 -2.56 14.63
CA GLU A 205 -18.69 -2.67 15.74
C GLU A 205 -17.52 -3.59 15.39
N ASP A 206 -17.79 -4.71 14.70
CA ASP A 206 -16.70 -5.56 14.19
C ASP A 206 -15.78 -4.80 13.24
N CYS A 207 -16.37 -3.96 12.37
CA CYS A 207 -15.60 -3.12 11.45
C CYS A 207 -14.77 -2.09 12.22
N ARG A 208 -15.36 -1.38 13.18
CA ARG A 208 -14.66 -0.38 14.01
C ARG A 208 -13.49 -1.03 14.75
N GLN A 209 -13.71 -2.18 15.37
CA GLN A 209 -12.67 -2.90 16.10
C GLN A 209 -11.56 -3.40 15.18
N ALA A 210 -11.89 -3.97 14.02
CA ALA A 210 -10.89 -4.44 13.06
C ALA A 210 -10.06 -3.30 12.46
N LEU A 211 -10.64 -2.11 12.32
CA LEU A 211 -9.99 -0.95 11.73
C LEU A 211 -9.30 -0.03 12.75
N ALA A 212 -9.46 -0.27 14.06
CA ALA A 212 -8.97 0.61 15.13
C ALA A 212 -7.45 0.89 15.06
N GLY A 213 -6.67 -0.01 14.45
CA GLY A 213 -5.22 0.17 14.22
C GLY A 213 -4.86 1.08 13.04
N ASN A 214 -5.83 1.62 12.29
CA ASN A 214 -5.60 2.46 11.11
C ASN A 214 -6.03 3.91 11.36
N ILE A 215 -5.13 4.85 11.09
CA ILE A 215 -5.37 6.29 11.25
C ILE A 215 -5.65 6.94 9.89
N CYS A 216 -6.71 7.74 9.84
CA CYS A 216 -7.10 8.60 8.73
C CYS A 216 -7.13 10.09 9.15
N CYS A 217 -6.24 10.90 8.59
CA CYS A 217 -6.23 12.35 8.82
C CYS A 217 -7.33 13.11 8.06
N CYS A 218 -7.96 12.47 7.08
CA CYS A 218 -9.05 13.04 6.30
C CYS A 218 -10.44 12.87 6.96
N GLY A 219 -10.54 12.04 8.00
CA GLY A 219 -11.77 11.85 8.76
C GLY A 219 -12.82 10.94 8.12
N THR A 220 -12.44 10.01 7.23
CA THR A 220 -13.38 9.09 6.56
C THR A 220 -13.86 7.91 7.43
N TYR A 221 -13.57 7.91 8.73
CA TYR A 221 -13.77 6.75 9.62
C TYR A 221 -15.17 6.13 9.56
N ASN A 222 -16.21 6.97 9.60
CA ASN A 222 -17.61 6.50 9.60
C ASN A 222 -18.04 5.89 8.26
N ARG A 223 -17.28 6.08 7.18
CA ARG A 223 -17.60 5.57 5.84
C ARG A 223 -17.06 4.16 5.62
N HIS A 224 -15.96 3.79 6.28
CA HIS A 224 -15.37 2.46 6.11
C HIS A 224 -16.30 1.32 6.55
N PRO A 225 -16.96 1.36 7.73
CA PRO A 225 -17.89 0.30 8.12
C PRO A 225 -19.04 0.10 7.12
N THR A 226 -19.64 1.19 6.65
CA THR A 226 -20.71 1.15 5.64
C THR A 226 -20.23 0.47 4.35
N ALA A 227 -19.04 0.86 3.87
CA ALA A 227 -18.47 0.27 2.66
C ALA A 227 -18.18 -1.23 2.82
N ILE A 228 -17.63 -1.63 3.97
CA ILE A 228 -17.32 -3.03 4.28
C ILE A 228 -18.59 -3.88 4.36
N MET A 229 -19.59 -3.43 5.11
CA MET A 229 -20.84 -4.15 5.28
C MET A 229 -21.63 -4.29 3.97
N GLU A 230 -21.61 -3.29 3.09
CA GLU A 230 -22.21 -3.41 1.75
C GLU A 230 -21.50 -4.44 0.86
N ALA A 231 -20.16 -4.50 0.94
CA ALA A 231 -19.37 -5.42 0.12
C ALA A 231 -19.45 -6.87 0.60
N ALA A 232 -19.65 -7.10 1.90
CA ALA A 232 -19.54 -8.41 2.53
C ALA A 232 -20.44 -9.49 1.88
N PRO A 233 -21.75 -9.26 1.61
CA PRO A 233 -22.62 -10.24 0.97
C PRO A 233 -22.20 -10.57 -0.47
N GLN A 234 -21.58 -9.63 -1.18
CA GLN A 234 -21.15 -9.81 -2.57
C GLN A 234 -19.90 -10.70 -2.62
N ILE A 235 -18.96 -10.48 -1.70
CA ILE A 235 -17.74 -11.28 -1.52
C ILE A 235 -18.09 -12.72 -1.08
N ALA A 236 -19.12 -12.87 -0.24
CA ALA A 236 -19.62 -14.16 0.19
C ALA A 236 -20.18 -15.00 -0.97
N LYS A 237 -20.84 -14.34 -1.93
CA LYS A 237 -21.49 -14.98 -3.10
C LYS A 237 -20.50 -15.30 -4.22
N GLY A 238 -19.45 -14.49 -4.38
CA GLY A 238 -18.40 -14.66 -5.40
C GLY A 238 -17.35 -15.74 -5.11
N GLY A 239 -17.61 -16.65 -4.16
CA GLY A 239 -16.82 -17.86 -3.91
C GLY A 239 -17.35 -19.11 -4.60
N LYS A 240 -18.18 -18.95 -5.64
CA LYS A 240 -18.68 -20.04 -6.49
C LYS A 240 -18.20 -19.84 -7.92
#